data_AF-A0A840RYL3-F1
#
_entry.id   AF-A0A840RYL3-F1
#
_cell.length_a   1.000
_cell.length_b   1.000
_cell.length_c   1.000
_cell.angle_alpha   90.00
_cell.angle_beta   90.00
_cell.angle_gamma   90.00
#
_symmetry.space_group_name_H-M   'P 1'
#
loop_
_entity.id
_entity.type
_entity.pdbx_description
1 polymer ?
#
loop_
_entity_poly.entity_id
_entity_poly.type
_entity_poly.pdbx_seq_one_letter_code
_entity_poly.pdbx_strand_id
1 'polypeptide(L)'
;MAACACKQRGGPLGDGNVKVRRETGGRGGKTVTTVRGLPLDEAALQLLAKQLKAACGSGGTCKEGVVEVQGDHVQRVMAWLTQQGFKPKRAGG
;
A
#
# COMPACT_ATOMS: atom_id res chain seq x y z
N MET A 1 -17.62 33.86 6.82
CA MET A 1 -17.85 32.46 7.27
C MET A 1 -16.60 31.66 6.97
N ALA A 2 -15.92 31.23 8.04
CA ALA A 2 -14.67 30.50 8.01
C ALA A 2 -14.93 28.98 7.95
N ALA A 3 -14.25 28.29 7.03
CA ALA A 3 -13.71 26.93 7.20
C ALA A 3 -12.91 26.56 5.93
N CYS A 4 -11.66 26.98 5.87
CA CYS A 4 -10.68 26.36 4.98
C CYS A 4 -10.51 24.90 5.42
N ALA A 5 -11.15 23.96 4.72
CA ALA A 5 -10.99 22.53 4.95
C ALA A 5 -9.71 22.03 4.25
N CYS A 6 -8.56 22.60 4.63
CA CYS A 6 -7.24 21.98 4.45
C CYS A 6 -7.24 20.68 5.27
N LYS A 7 -7.62 19.57 4.65
CA LYS A 7 -7.68 18.28 5.34
C LYS A 7 -7.16 17.14 4.50
N GLN A 8 -6.02 17.34 3.84
CA GLN A 8 -5.16 16.23 3.42
C GLN A 8 -3.73 16.67 3.72
N ARG A 9 -3.41 16.66 5.03
CA ARG A 9 -2.04 16.82 5.49
C ARG A 9 -1.29 15.62 4.94
N GLY A 10 -0.36 15.90 4.02
CA GLY A 10 0.59 14.93 3.50
C GLY A 10 1.17 14.12 4.66
N GLY A 11 1.04 12.81 4.57
CA GLY A 11 1.92 11.92 5.34
C GLY A 11 3.37 12.26 4.98
N PRO A 12 4.31 12.11 5.93
CA PRO A 12 5.69 12.48 5.70
C PRO A 12 6.20 11.81 4.43
N LEU A 13 6.95 12.59 3.63
CA LEU A 13 7.89 12.09 2.62
C LEU A 13 8.61 10.89 3.24
N GLY A 14 8.15 9.68 2.90
CA GLY A 14 8.33 8.51 3.75
C GLY A 14 9.80 8.20 4.00
N ASP A 15 10.10 7.61 5.16
CA ASP A 15 11.43 7.12 5.56
C ASP A 15 12.04 6.04 4.64
N GLY A 16 11.54 5.86 3.40
CA GLY A 16 11.91 4.77 2.49
C GLY A 16 11.51 3.38 2.99
N ASN A 17 10.83 3.30 4.14
CA ASN A 17 10.47 2.06 4.81
C ASN A 17 9.07 1.60 4.37
N VAL A 18 9.00 1.03 3.18
CA VAL A 18 7.78 0.38 2.70
C VAL A 18 7.49 -0.82 3.59
N LYS A 19 6.29 -0.90 4.18
CA LYS A 19 5.88 -1.98 5.07
C LYS A 19 4.73 -2.75 4.44
N VAL A 20 4.93 -4.04 4.23
CA VAL A 20 3.95 -4.97 3.66
C VAL A 20 3.41 -5.84 4.78
N ARG A 21 2.18 -5.62 5.20
CA ARG A 21 1.51 -6.39 6.24
C ARG A 21 0.52 -7.37 5.62
N ARG A 22 0.53 -8.59 6.14
CA ARG A 22 -0.53 -9.56 5.87
C ARG A 22 -1.54 -9.50 7.00
N GLU A 23 -2.80 -9.31 6.67
CA GLU A 23 -3.92 -9.38 7.60
C GLU A 23 -4.80 -10.58 7.25
N THR A 24 -4.98 -11.47 8.22
CA THR A 24 -5.78 -12.69 8.10
C THR A 24 -6.91 -12.76 9.15
N GLY A 25 -7.08 -11.70 9.96
CA GLY A 25 -7.67 -11.79 11.30
C GLY A 25 -9.13 -11.39 11.50
N GLY A 26 -10.00 -11.28 10.49
CA GLY A 26 -11.37 -10.79 10.78
C GLY A 26 -12.48 -10.96 9.74
N ARG A 27 -12.24 -11.64 8.60
CA ARG A 27 -13.26 -11.81 7.55
C ARG A 27 -13.29 -13.23 6.99
N GLY A 28 -13.50 -14.23 7.86
CA GLY A 28 -13.79 -15.61 7.44
C GLY A 28 -12.67 -16.30 6.64
N GLY A 29 -11.41 -16.11 7.04
CA GLY A 29 -10.26 -16.77 6.39
C GLY A 29 -9.70 -16.07 5.14
N LYS A 30 -10.26 -14.92 4.74
CA LYS A 30 -9.74 -14.14 3.60
C LYS A 30 -8.47 -13.39 4.00
N THR A 31 -7.37 -13.72 3.33
CA THR A 31 -6.10 -12.99 3.44
C THR A 31 -6.16 -11.68 2.67
N VAL A 32 -5.67 -10.60 3.26
CA VAL A 32 -5.46 -9.30 2.62
C VAL A 32 -4.05 -8.82 2.92
N THR A 33 -3.42 -8.18 1.93
CA THR A 33 -2.07 -7.63 2.01
C THR A 33 -2.17 -6.11 1.98
N THR A 34 -1.69 -5.43 3.03
CA THR A 34 -1.67 -3.98 3.13
C THR A 34 -0.25 -3.44 3.00
N VAL A 35 -0.06 -2.44 2.13
CA VAL A 35 1.23 -1.82 1.81
C VAL A 35 1.17 -0.35 2.19
N ARG A 36 2.09 0.09 3.05
CA ARG A 36 2.15 1.47 3.55
C ARG A 36 3.58 1.99 3.60
N GLY A 37 3.76 3.31 3.69
CA GLY A 37 5.08 3.93 3.79
C GLY A 37 5.81 4.02 2.45
N LEU A 38 5.07 4.15 1.35
CA LEU A 38 5.63 4.48 0.05
C LEU A 38 5.98 5.98 0.04
N PRO A 39 7.25 6.36 -0.17
CA PRO A 39 7.69 7.75 -0.20
C PRO A 39 7.37 8.38 -1.57
N LEU A 40 6.10 8.34 -1.95
CA LEU A 40 5.62 8.79 -3.24
C LEU A 40 4.51 9.81 -3.05
N ASP A 41 4.43 10.75 -3.98
CA ASP A 41 3.33 11.71 -4.05
C ASP A 41 1.99 11.00 -4.29
N GLU A 42 0.86 11.63 -3.95
CA GLU A 42 -0.47 10.98 -4.07
C GLU A 42 -0.74 10.47 -5.49
N ALA A 43 -0.35 11.25 -6.51
CA ALA A 43 -0.49 10.85 -7.91
C ALA A 43 0.35 9.60 -8.24
N ALA A 44 1.60 9.56 -7.78
CA ALA A 44 2.50 8.42 -7.99
C ALA A 44 2.05 7.18 -7.19
N LEU A 45 1.55 7.38 -5.97
CA LEU A 45 0.95 6.35 -5.13
C LEU A 45 -0.25 5.68 -5.81
N GLN A 46 -1.17 6.49 -6.36
CA GLN A 46 -2.33 5.98 -7.07
C GLN A 46 -1.95 5.22 -8.35
N LEU A 47 -0.97 5.72 -9.11
CA LEU A 47 -0.45 5.05 -10.30
C LEU A 47 0.21 3.71 -9.93
N LEU A 48 1.05 3.70 -8.90
CA LEU A 48 1.74 2.52 -8.41
C LEU A 48 0.75 1.50 -7.87
N ALA A 49 -0.27 1.92 -7.13
CA ALA A 49 -1.35 1.07 -6.67
C ALA A 49 -2.13 0.44 -7.84
N LYS A 50 -2.41 1.20 -8.91
CA LYS A 50 -3.05 0.66 -10.12
C LYS A 50 -2.19 -0.40 -10.79
N GLN A 51 -0.90 -0.12 -11.01
CA GLN A 51 0.03 -1.07 -11.61
C GLN A 51 0.18 -2.33 -10.75
N LEU A 52 0.31 -2.17 -9.44
CA LEU A 52 0.48 -3.28 -8.51
C LEU A 52 -0.76 -4.19 -8.47
N LYS A 53 -1.97 -3.61 -8.49
CA LYS A 53 -3.22 -4.39 -8.59
C LYS A 53 -3.36 -5.10 -9.93
N ALA A 54 -3.01 -4.42 -11.03
CA ALA A 54 -3.00 -5.03 -12.36
C ALA A 54 -2.00 -6.20 -12.44
N ALA A 55 -0.79 -6.04 -11.90
CA ALA A 55 0.25 -7.07 -11.87
C ALA A 55 -0.12 -8.25 -10.94
N CYS A 56 -0.86 -7.99 -9.86
CA CYS A 56 -1.32 -9.05 -8.97
C CYS A 56 -2.57 -9.77 -9.51
N GLY A 57 -3.29 -9.19 -10.48
CA GLY A 57 -4.55 -9.74 -10.99
C GLY A 57 -5.64 -9.83 -9.92
N SER A 58 -5.49 -9.07 -8.83
CA SER A 58 -6.32 -9.17 -7.64
C SER A 58 -7.02 -7.84 -7.35
N GLY A 59 -8.21 -7.96 -6.77
CA GLY A 59 -8.97 -6.80 -6.31
C GLY A 59 -8.25 -6.11 -5.17
N GLY A 60 -8.11 -4.79 -5.24
CA GLY A 60 -7.49 -4.01 -4.18
C GLY A 60 -7.93 -2.56 -4.19
N THR A 61 -7.84 -1.89 -3.05
CA THR A 61 -8.15 -0.47 -2.92
C THR A 61 -6.93 0.29 -2.43
N CYS A 62 -6.79 1.55 -2.84
CA CYS A 62 -5.84 2.45 -2.22
C CYS A 62 -6.63 3.43 -1.36
N LYS A 63 -6.37 3.44 -0.06
CA LYS A 63 -7.05 4.30 0.90
C LYS A 63 -6.02 5.05 1.73
N GLU A 64 -6.11 6.38 1.74
CA GLU A 64 -5.27 7.25 2.59
C GLU A 64 -3.76 6.97 2.46
N GLY A 65 -3.26 6.74 1.24
CA GLY A 65 -1.85 6.42 0.98
C GLY A 65 -1.42 4.99 1.34
N VAL A 66 -2.38 4.11 1.65
CA VAL A 66 -2.16 2.68 1.90
C VAL A 66 -2.79 1.87 0.78
N VAL A 67 -2.06 0.91 0.23
CA VAL A 67 -2.55 0.00 -0.82
C VAL A 67 -2.95 -1.32 -0.16
N GLU A 68 -4.23 -1.66 -0.25
CA GLU A 68 -4.81 -2.90 0.23
C GLU A 68 -5.07 -3.83 -0.96
N VAL A 69 -4.60 -5.07 -0.88
CA VAL A 69 -4.69 -6.07 -1.95
C VAL A 69 -5.35 -7.32 -1.37
N GLN A 70 -6.39 -7.85 -2.01
CA GLN A 70 -6.99 -9.12 -1.62
C GLN A 70 -6.09 -10.28 -2.03
N GLY A 71 -5.92 -11.25 -1.13
CA GLY A 71 -5.07 -12.41 -1.31
C GLY A 71 -3.73 -12.34 -0.58
N ASP A 72 -3.04 -13.48 -0.55
CA ASP A 72 -1.64 -13.59 -0.13
C ASP A 72 -0.74 -13.28 -1.32
N HIS A 73 -0.58 -11.99 -1.62
CA HIS A 73 0.36 -11.52 -2.65
C HIS A 73 1.59 -10.86 -2.05
N VAL A 74 1.84 -11.09 -0.77
CA VAL A 74 2.95 -10.51 0.00
C VAL A 74 4.29 -10.71 -0.71
N GLN A 75 4.58 -11.93 -1.18
CA GLN A 75 5.83 -12.22 -1.90
C GLN A 75 5.90 -11.48 -3.25
N ARG A 76 4.84 -11.52 -4.06
CA ARG A 76 4.79 -10.85 -5.37
C ARG A 76 4.91 -9.34 -5.22
N VAL A 77 4.21 -8.76 -4.26
CA VAL A 77 4.27 -7.33 -3.90
C VAL A 77 5.67 -6.94 -3.45
N MET A 78 6.30 -7.74 -2.59
CA MET A 78 7.68 -7.48 -2.17
C MET A 78 8.68 -7.58 -3.34
N ALA A 79 8.55 -8.58 -4.21
CA ALA A 79 9.40 -8.72 -5.37
C ALA A 79 9.23 -7.52 -6.33
N TRP A 80 7.99 -7.14 -6.62
CA TRP A 80 7.68 -6.01 -7.49
C TRP A 80 8.22 -4.70 -6.92
N LEU A 81 7.99 -4.42 -5.64
CA LEU A 81 8.52 -3.23 -4.97
C LEU A 81 10.05 -3.21 -4.93
N THR A 82 10.69 -4.37 -4.73
CA THR A 82 12.16 -4.51 -4.80
C THR A 82 12.68 -4.19 -6.20
N GLN A 83 11.99 -4.65 -7.25
CA GLN A 83 12.36 -4.32 -8.64
C GLN A 83 12.23 -2.83 -8.96
N GLN A 84 11.27 -2.15 -8.33
CA GLN A 84 11.12 -0.70 -8.44
C GLN A 84 12.14 0.09 -7.59
N GLY A 85 13.07 -0.59 -6.89
CA GLY A 85 14.10 0.05 -6.07
C GLY A 85 13.66 0.40 -4.65
N PHE A 86 12.47 -0.02 -4.23
CA PHE A 86 12.02 0.13 -2.84
C PHE A 86 12.52 -1.01 -1.96
N LYS A 87 12.58 -0.79 -0.65
CA LYS A 87 12.94 -1.80 0.35
C LYS A 87 11.72 -2.21 1.17
N PRO A 88 10.82 -3.06 0.62
CA PRO A 88 9.67 -3.51 1.37
C PRO A 88 10.09 -4.41 2.53
N LYS A 89 9.57 -4.12 3.72
CA LYS A 89 9.71 -4.93 4.92
C LYS A 89 8.39 -5.61 5.22
N ARG A 90 8.42 -6.93 5.38
CA ARG A 90 7.26 -7.68 5.86
C ARG A 90 6.94 -7.26 7.30
N ALA A 91 5.74 -6.74 7.52
CA ALA A 91 5.21 -6.35 8.82
C ALA A 91 4.15 -7.37 9.25
N GLY A 92 4.57 -8.43 9.93
CA GLY A 92 3.67 -9.49 10.38
C GLY A 92 4.39 -10.83 10.41
N GLY A 93 4.61 -11.35 11.62
CA GLY A 93 5.02 -12.73 11.87
C GLY A 93 3.98 -13.68 11.30
#